data_AF-A0A2D6E6R1-F1
#
_entry.id   AF-A0A2D6E6R1-F1
#
_cell.length_a   1.000
_cell.length_b   1.000
_cell.length_c   1.000
_cell.angle_alpha   90.00
_cell.angle_beta   90.00
_cell.angle_gamma   90.00
#
_symmetry.space_group_name_H-M   'P 1'
#
loop_
_entity.id
_entity.type
_entity.pdbx_description
1 polymer ?
#
loop_
_entity_poly.entity_id
_entity_poly.type
_entity_poly.pdbx_seq_one_letter_code
_entity_poly.pdbx_strand_id
1 'polypeptide(L)'
;MATTLEIIQGISQAAANAYDGSHEESLNADKKPRKVGLKREEGHLINDRRVIDGFKVRFNGPLLTILYQSETRLKDVAAKGFENEIVRMIGKIASFLKKEYKDVTGKSLTLTKVGEPSIIVQKLSNYRTDVCATCDYKIGGITDVDEVSPSSDERLDKAVRDWLALGPGKKRPSNDTRKKGEK
;
A
#
# COMPACT_ATOMS: atom_id res chain seq x y z
N MET A 1 -10.43 12.28 23.28
CA MET A 1 -10.24 11.43 22.08
C MET A 1 -8.89 11.78 21.48
N ALA A 2 -8.21 10.86 20.79
CA ALA A 2 -6.99 11.23 20.06
C ALA A 2 -7.37 12.13 18.89
N THR A 3 -6.60 13.18 18.64
CA THR A 3 -6.78 14.00 17.44
C THR A 3 -6.36 13.19 16.20
N THR A 4 -6.88 13.55 15.03
CA THR A 4 -6.49 12.92 13.75
C THR A 4 -4.97 12.93 13.56
N LEU A 5 -4.31 14.04 13.94
CA LEU A 5 -2.85 14.19 13.87
C LEU A 5 -2.11 13.24 14.83
N GLU A 6 -2.59 13.07 16.06
CA GLU A 6 -2.01 12.09 17.00
C GLU A 6 -2.09 10.66 16.46
N ILE A 7 -3.21 10.30 15.82
CA ILE A 7 -3.40 8.96 15.24
C ILE A 7 -2.40 8.74 14.11
N ILE A 8 -2.29 9.70 13.17
CA ILE A 8 -1.36 9.62 12.04
C ILE A 8 0.10 9.58 12.52
N GLN A 9 0.45 10.41 13.50
CA GLN A 9 1.79 10.41 14.10
C GLN A 9 2.10 9.09 14.79
N GLY A 10 1.17 8.55 15.59
CA GLY A 10 1.33 7.27 16.26
C GLY A 10 1.52 6.11 15.27
N ILE A 11 0.75 6.08 14.18
CA ILE A 11 0.91 5.05 13.13
C ILE A 11 2.26 5.22 12.43
N SER A 12 2.67 6.45 12.14
CA SER A 12 3.95 6.74 11.48
C SER A 12 5.14 6.32 12.34
N GLN A 13 5.07 6.56 13.66
CA GLN A 13 6.07 6.10 14.63
C GLN A 13 6.08 4.57 14.73
N ALA A 14 4.90 3.93 14.81
CA ALA A 14 4.78 2.47 14.80
C ALA A 14 5.39 1.83 13.54
N ALA A 15 5.19 2.43 12.37
CA ALA A 15 5.80 1.96 11.12
C ALA A 15 7.32 2.19 11.10
N ALA A 16 7.81 3.33 11.62
CA ALA A 16 9.24 3.63 11.71
C ALA A 16 9.99 2.63 12.59
N ASN A 17 9.34 2.10 13.63
CA ASN A 17 9.89 1.07 14.51
C ASN A 17 10.12 -0.30 13.84
N ALA A 18 9.63 -0.51 12.62
CA ALA A 18 9.88 -1.71 11.81
C ALA A 18 11.09 -1.57 10.88
N TYR A 19 12.11 -0.79 11.24
CA TYR A 19 13.32 -0.65 10.42
C TYR A 19 14.13 -1.96 10.36
N ASP A 20 15.10 -2.04 9.44
CA ASP A 20 15.93 -3.23 9.30
C ASP A 20 16.78 -3.47 10.56
N GLY A 21 16.71 -4.66 11.15
CA GLY A 21 17.35 -4.97 12.44
C GLY A 21 16.53 -4.67 13.69
N SER A 22 15.32 -4.13 13.57
CA SER A 22 14.43 -3.87 14.74
C SER A 22 14.08 -5.13 15.54
N HIS A 23 14.30 -6.32 14.98
CA HIS A 23 14.08 -7.60 15.64
C HIS A 23 15.20 -7.99 16.60
N GLU A 24 16.39 -7.40 16.49
CA GLU A 24 17.52 -7.64 17.39
C GLU A 24 17.47 -6.70 18.61
N GLU A 25 17.54 -7.26 19.81
CA GLU A 25 17.48 -6.49 21.04
C GLU A 25 18.66 -5.51 21.19
N SER A 26 19.86 -5.92 20.74
CA SER A 26 21.10 -5.15 20.78
C SER A 26 21.06 -3.85 19.98
N LEU A 27 20.25 -3.82 18.91
CA LEU A 27 20.14 -2.69 17.99
C LEU A 27 19.03 -1.71 18.38
N ASN A 28 18.16 -2.09 19.31
CA ASN A 28 17.08 -1.24 19.79
C ASN A 28 17.56 -0.43 21.01
N ALA A 29 17.38 0.90 20.97
CA ALA A 29 17.67 1.77 22.12
C ALA A 29 16.92 1.34 23.40
N ASP A 30 15.70 0.81 23.24
CA ASP A 30 14.84 0.38 24.33
C ASP A 30 15.07 -1.08 24.77
N LYS A 31 15.98 -1.81 24.12
CA LYS A 31 16.19 -3.26 24.33
C LYS A 31 14.90 -4.09 24.21
N LYS A 32 14.01 -3.71 23.30
CA LYS A 32 12.78 -4.44 23.01
C LYS A 32 12.79 -4.94 21.57
N PRO A 33 12.77 -6.27 21.34
CA PRO A 33 12.75 -6.80 19.98
C PRO A 33 11.37 -6.62 19.34
N ARG A 34 11.36 -6.05 18.13
CA ARG A 34 10.17 -5.78 17.33
C ARG A 34 10.16 -6.66 16.09
N LYS A 35 9.41 -7.77 16.17
CA LYS A 35 9.29 -8.77 15.11
C LYS A 35 7.96 -8.64 14.38
N VAL A 36 8.03 -8.48 13.05
CA VAL A 36 6.88 -8.47 12.15
C VAL A 36 6.70 -9.84 11.50
N GLY A 37 7.80 -10.59 11.33
CA GLY A 37 7.86 -11.87 10.62
C GLY A 37 8.24 -11.73 9.15
N LEU A 38 8.96 -10.65 8.78
CA LEU A 38 9.53 -10.47 7.45
C LEU A 38 10.76 -11.37 7.28
N LYS A 39 11.02 -11.82 6.06
CA LYS A 39 12.17 -12.68 5.70
C LYS A 39 13.52 -12.03 5.98
N ARG A 40 13.59 -10.69 5.97
CA ARG A 40 14.81 -9.95 6.33
C ARG A 40 15.13 -9.97 7.83
N GLU A 41 14.23 -10.50 8.66
CA GLU A 41 14.48 -10.71 10.10
C GLU A 41 15.23 -12.02 10.38
N GLU A 42 15.45 -12.84 9.35
CA GLU A 42 16.23 -14.08 9.44
C GLU A 42 17.66 -13.83 8.92
N GLY A 43 18.66 -14.23 9.71
CA GLY A 43 20.07 -14.08 9.38
C GLY A 43 20.76 -12.90 10.07
N HIS A 44 22.02 -12.67 9.69
CA HIS A 44 22.89 -11.62 10.21
C HIS A 44 22.96 -10.43 9.24
N LEU A 45 22.67 -9.22 9.73
CA LEU A 45 22.55 -7.98 8.93
C LEU A 45 23.74 -7.69 7.99
N ILE A 46 24.95 -8.08 8.38
CA ILE A 46 26.19 -7.78 7.65
C ILE A 46 26.66 -8.95 6.78
N ASN A 47 26.52 -10.18 7.26
CA ASN A 47 27.22 -11.33 6.68
C ASN A 47 26.35 -12.04 5.65
N ASP A 48 25.03 -11.92 5.75
CA ASP A 48 24.10 -12.60 4.87
C ASP A 48 23.71 -11.75 3.66
N ARG A 49 23.23 -12.46 2.62
CA ARG A 49 22.72 -11.82 1.42
C ARG A 49 21.53 -10.94 1.80
N ARG A 50 21.58 -9.67 1.42
CA ARG A 50 20.45 -8.73 1.59
C ARG A 50 19.18 -9.29 0.92
N VAL A 51 18.12 -9.40 1.72
CA VAL A 51 16.78 -9.80 1.30
C VAL A 51 15.92 -8.55 1.18
N ILE A 52 15.29 -8.36 0.01
CA ILE A 52 14.30 -7.30 -0.17
C ILE A 52 12.96 -7.85 0.30
N ASP A 53 12.60 -7.52 1.54
CA ASP A 53 11.31 -7.88 2.12
C ASP A 53 10.89 -6.86 3.18
N GLY A 54 9.91 -6.01 2.86
CA GLY A 54 9.57 -4.88 3.72
C GLY A 54 8.24 -4.26 3.40
N PHE A 55 7.82 -3.31 4.23
CA PHE A 55 6.58 -2.59 4.00
C PHE A 55 6.73 -1.09 4.29
N LYS A 56 5.81 -0.31 3.73
CA LYS A 56 5.60 1.09 4.04
C LYS A 56 4.10 1.35 4.23
N VAL A 57 3.78 2.44 4.90
CA VAL A 57 2.41 2.92 5.06
C VAL A 57 2.22 4.23 4.30
N ARG A 58 1.04 4.41 3.72
CA ARG A 58 0.58 5.65 3.09
C ARG A 58 -0.80 5.99 3.62
N PHE A 59 -1.08 7.28 3.75
CA PHE A 59 -2.39 7.77 4.14
C PHE A 59 -3.11 8.36 2.93
N ASN A 60 -4.38 8.03 2.76
CA ASN A 60 -5.26 8.58 1.74
C ASN A 60 -6.61 8.91 2.38
N GLY A 61 -6.80 10.17 2.78
CA GLY A 61 -7.95 10.57 3.59
C GLY A 61 -8.04 9.72 4.87
N PRO A 62 -9.17 9.04 5.14
CA PRO A 62 -9.34 8.15 6.29
C PRO A 62 -8.75 6.73 6.09
N LEU A 63 -8.14 6.45 4.93
CA LEU A 63 -7.57 5.14 4.60
C LEU A 63 -6.06 5.09 4.87
N LEU A 64 -5.63 3.96 5.43
CA LEU A 64 -4.24 3.52 5.54
C LEU A 64 -3.97 2.47 4.47
N THR A 65 -3.12 2.79 3.50
CA THR A 65 -2.62 1.82 2.53
C THR A 65 -1.32 1.21 3.04
N ILE A 66 -1.30 -0.11 3.22
CA ILE A 66 -0.07 -0.87 3.46
C ILE A 66 0.50 -1.27 2.11
N LEU A 67 1.71 -0.82 1.81
CA LEU A 67 2.49 -1.26 0.64
C LEU A 67 3.54 -2.25 1.11
N TYR A 68 3.41 -3.51 0.71
CA TYR A 68 4.36 -4.58 0.97
C TYR A 68 5.14 -4.90 -0.30
N GLN A 69 6.45 -5.07 -0.17
CA GLN A 69 7.34 -5.45 -1.26
C GLN A 69 8.23 -6.62 -0.84
N SER A 70 8.33 -7.62 -1.71
CA SER A 70 9.18 -8.79 -1.51
C SER A 70 9.84 -9.24 -2.81
N GLU A 71 11.10 -9.67 -2.74
CA GLU A 71 11.77 -10.36 -3.84
C GLU A 71 11.73 -11.87 -3.61
N THR A 72 11.24 -12.59 -4.62
CA THR A 72 11.13 -14.06 -4.60
C THR A 72 11.62 -14.68 -5.92
N ARG A 73 11.59 -16.02 -6.01
CA ARG A 73 11.91 -16.74 -7.24
C ARG A 73 10.62 -17.05 -7.98
N LEU A 74 10.70 -17.16 -9.30
CA LEU A 74 9.53 -17.48 -10.14
C LEU A 74 8.87 -18.82 -9.77
N LYS A 75 9.66 -19.79 -9.31
CA LYS A 75 9.15 -21.08 -8.83
C LYS A 75 8.26 -20.96 -7.59
N ASP A 76 8.51 -19.97 -6.73
CA ASP A 76 7.78 -19.77 -5.48
C ASP A 76 6.46 -19.05 -5.80
N VAL A 77 6.45 -18.14 -6.78
CA VAL A 77 5.23 -17.53 -7.33
C VAL A 77 4.30 -18.57 -7.96
N ALA A 78 4.87 -19.54 -8.66
CA ALA A 78 4.09 -20.63 -9.29
C ALA A 78 3.54 -21.64 -8.26
N ALA A 79 3.94 -21.56 -6.99
CA ALA A 79 3.46 -22.45 -5.95
C ALA A 79 1.98 -22.16 -5.63
N LYS A 80 1.23 -23.23 -5.31
CA LYS A 80 -0.18 -23.10 -4.93
C LYS A 80 -0.30 -22.32 -3.62
N GLY A 81 -1.11 -21.27 -3.61
CA GLY A 81 -1.40 -20.48 -2.42
C GLY A 81 -0.46 -19.29 -2.18
N PHE A 82 0.40 -18.95 -3.14
CA PHE A 82 1.29 -17.79 -3.06
C PHE A 82 0.55 -16.50 -2.67
N GLU A 83 -0.58 -16.21 -3.31
CA GLU A 83 -1.40 -15.03 -2.99
C GLU A 83 -1.85 -15.02 -1.51
N ASN A 84 -2.26 -16.18 -0.98
CA ASN A 84 -2.67 -16.29 0.42
C ASN A 84 -1.51 -16.01 1.38
N GLU A 85 -0.27 -16.35 1.03
CA GLU A 85 0.91 -16.03 1.83
C GLU A 85 1.13 -14.52 1.89
N ILE A 86 1.01 -13.82 0.75
CA ILE A 86 1.13 -12.37 0.67
C ILE A 86 0.01 -11.69 1.50
N VAL A 87 -1.23 -12.14 1.37
CA VAL A 87 -2.35 -11.61 2.17
C VAL A 87 -2.14 -11.85 3.67
N ARG A 88 -1.62 -13.02 4.06
CA ARG A 88 -1.25 -13.31 5.45
C ARG A 88 -0.14 -12.37 5.95
N MET A 89 0.86 -12.08 5.12
CA MET A 89 1.94 -11.15 5.49
C MET A 89 1.40 -9.73 5.74
N ILE A 90 0.53 -9.24 4.86
CA ILE A 90 -0.16 -7.95 5.06
C ILE A 90 -0.95 -7.96 6.38
N GLY A 91 -1.62 -9.06 6.71
CA GLY A 91 -2.32 -9.22 7.99
C GLY A 91 -1.39 -9.18 9.21
N LYS A 92 -0.21 -9.79 9.12
CA LYS A 92 0.84 -9.69 10.16
C LYS A 92 1.32 -8.25 10.33
N ILE A 93 1.57 -7.54 9.23
CA ILE A 93 1.95 -6.12 9.24
C ILE A 93 0.87 -5.27 9.93
N ALA A 94 -0.40 -5.44 9.56
CA ALA A 94 -1.50 -4.73 10.21
C ALA A 94 -1.60 -5.02 11.71
N SER A 95 -1.33 -6.26 12.13
CA SER A 95 -1.32 -6.66 13.54
C SER A 95 -0.14 -6.06 14.30
N PHE A 96 1.04 -6.03 13.67
CA PHE A 96 2.22 -5.36 14.19
C PHE A 96 1.97 -3.86 14.41
N LEU A 97 1.40 -3.17 13.41
CA LEU A 97 1.08 -1.75 13.53
C LEU A 97 0.12 -1.47 14.70
N LYS A 98 -0.90 -2.30 14.92
CA LYS A 98 -1.81 -2.16 16.06
C LYS A 98 -1.09 -2.33 17.40
N LYS A 99 -0.15 -3.27 17.49
CA LYS A 99 0.64 -3.53 18.70
C LYS A 99 1.57 -2.36 19.00
N GLU A 100 2.42 -1.98 18.04
CA GLU A 100 3.38 -0.89 18.23
C GLU A 100 2.68 0.45 18.44
N TYR A 101 1.56 0.71 17.78
CA TYR A 101 0.76 1.92 18.03
C TYR A 101 0.32 1.99 19.50
N LYS A 102 -0.10 0.86 20.07
CA LYS A 102 -0.50 0.79 21.48
C LYS A 102 0.69 0.99 22.41
N ASP A 103 1.85 0.43 22.06
CA ASP A 103 3.07 0.57 22.86
C ASP A 103 3.60 2.02 22.86
N VAL A 104 3.44 2.74 21.73
CA VAL A 104 3.88 4.13 21.57
C VAL A 104 2.89 5.12 22.19
N THR A 105 1.59 4.97 21.94
CA THR A 105 0.57 5.98 22.30
C THR A 105 -0.23 5.63 23.56
N GLY A 106 -0.15 4.39 24.03
CA GLY A 106 -1.01 3.84 25.10
C GLY A 106 -2.46 3.59 24.68
N LYS A 107 -2.87 3.94 23.46
CA LYS A 107 -4.24 3.84 22.95
C LYS A 107 -4.37 2.68 21.97
N SER A 108 -5.59 2.14 21.80
CA SER A 108 -5.84 1.09 20.80
C SER A 108 -6.06 1.69 19.40
N LEU A 109 -5.57 0.99 18.37
CA LEU A 109 -5.82 1.31 16.97
C LEU A 109 -6.76 0.28 16.34
N THR A 110 -7.81 0.76 15.67
CA THR A 110 -8.70 -0.09 14.87
C THR A 110 -8.38 0.11 13.40
N LEU A 111 -8.09 -0.99 12.70
CA LEU A 111 -7.90 -1.03 11.24
C LEU A 111 -8.85 -2.06 10.67
N THR A 112 -9.72 -1.62 9.76
CA THR A 112 -10.72 -2.45 9.07
C THR A 112 -10.34 -2.58 7.61
N LYS A 113 -10.13 -3.80 7.12
CA LYS A 113 -9.72 -4.03 5.72
C LYS A 113 -10.79 -3.53 4.76
N VAL A 114 -10.38 -2.79 3.72
CA VAL A 114 -11.24 -2.29 2.65
C VAL A 114 -10.82 -2.94 1.35
N GLY A 115 -11.75 -3.66 0.73
CA GLY A 115 -11.52 -4.33 -0.55
C GLY A 115 -10.53 -5.50 -0.49
N GLU A 116 -10.14 -5.97 -1.68
CA GLU A 116 -9.16 -7.03 -1.86
C GLU A 116 -7.76 -6.46 -2.07
N PRO A 117 -6.69 -7.13 -1.59
CA PRO A 117 -5.33 -6.68 -1.84
C PRO A 117 -4.99 -6.77 -3.32
N SER A 118 -4.43 -5.70 -3.87
CA SER A 118 -3.85 -5.71 -5.21
C SER A 118 -2.43 -6.26 -5.14
N ILE A 119 -2.13 -7.30 -5.93
CA ILE A 119 -0.81 -7.94 -5.97
C ILE A 119 -0.29 -7.86 -7.40
N ILE A 120 0.86 -7.24 -7.57
CA ILE A 120 1.57 -7.13 -8.84
C ILE A 120 2.84 -7.94 -8.74
N VAL A 121 3.00 -8.89 -9.67
CA VAL A 121 4.19 -9.73 -9.76
C VAL A 121 4.92 -9.40 -11.06
N GLN A 122 6.19 -9.04 -10.97
CA GLN A 122 7.02 -8.64 -12.10
C GLN A 122 8.32 -9.43 -12.13
N LYS A 123 8.58 -10.10 -13.24
CA LYS A 123 9.87 -10.76 -13.46
C LYS A 123 10.94 -9.70 -13.74
N LEU A 124 11.92 -9.57 -12.85
CA LEU A 124 13.10 -8.72 -13.05
C LEU A 124 14.20 -9.47 -13.81
N SER A 125 14.43 -10.73 -13.46
CA SER A 125 15.45 -11.59 -14.07
C SER A 125 15.03 -13.07 -13.99
N ASN A 126 15.88 -13.98 -14.48
CA ASN A 126 15.64 -15.42 -14.33
C ASN A 126 15.71 -15.91 -12.88
N TYR A 127 16.31 -15.12 -11.99
CA TYR A 127 16.47 -15.48 -10.56
C TYR A 127 15.63 -14.63 -9.62
N ARG A 128 15.23 -13.42 -10.03
CA ARG A 128 14.53 -12.43 -9.19
C ARG A 128 13.19 -12.05 -9.79
N THR A 129 12.15 -12.16 -8.98
CA THR A 129 10.78 -11.73 -9.27
C THR A 129 10.36 -10.77 -8.16
N ASP A 130 9.99 -9.55 -8.54
CA ASP A 130 9.46 -8.55 -7.62
C ASP A 130 7.98 -8.78 -7.39
N VAL A 131 7.56 -8.63 -6.14
CA VAL A 131 6.19 -8.78 -5.71
C VAL A 131 5.84 -7.53 -4.92
N CYS A 132 4.97 -6.70 -5.49
CA CYS A 132 4.45 -5.51 -4.86
C CYS A 132 2.97 -5.73 -4.55
N ALA A 133 2.59 -5.62 -3.27
CA ALA A 133 1.21 -5.78 -2.83
C ALA A 133 0.73 -4.55 -2.07
N THR A 134 -0.51 -4.14 -2.33
CA THR A 134 -1.16 -3.01 -1.64
C THR A 134 -2.49 -3.43 -1.05
N CYS A 135 -2.78 -3.02 0.18
CA CYS A 135 -4.07 -3.25 0.81
C CYS A 135 -4.48 -2.04 1.63
N ASP A 136 -5.72 -1.62 1.46
CA ASP A 136 -6.29 -0.47 2.15
C ASP A 136 -7.00 -0.91 3.43
N TYR A 137 -6.87 -0.08 4.47
CA TYR A 137 -7.50 -0.24 5.76
C TYR A 137 -8.15 1.07 6.20
N LYS A 138 -9.42 1.06 6.57
CA LYS A 138 -10.08 2.20 7.19
C LYS A 138 -9.59 2.36 8.62
N ILE A 139 -9.10 3.54 8.95
CA ILE A 139 -8.61 3.89 10.29
C ILE A 139 -9.81 4.27 11.17
N GLY A 140 -9.93 3.62 12.33
CA GLY A 140 -10.96 3.98 13.32
C GLY A 140 -10.61 5.26 14.07
N GLY A 141 -11.61 6.10 14.37
CA GLY A 141 -11.45 7.31 15.18
C GLY A 141 -11.09 8.58 14.41
N ILE A 142 -10.92 8.51 13.08
CA ILE A 142 -10.78 9.69 12.22
C ILE A 142 -12.18 10.09 11.74
N THR A 143 -12.65 11.27 12.16
CA THR A 143 -13.97 11.81 11.79
C THR A 143 -13.88 13.10 10.97
N ASP A 144 -12.77 13.81 11.06
CA ASP A 144 -12.59 15.14 10.45
C ASP A 144 -12.00 15.11 9.02
N VAL A 145 -11.90 13.93 8.40
CA VAL A 145 -11.25 13.77 7.08
C VAL A 145 -12.19 13.09 6.11
N ASP A 146 -12.55 13.81 5.06
CA ASP A 146 -13.37 13.29 3.98
C ASP A 146 -12.60 12.27 3.13
N GLU A 147 -13.33 11.29 2.61
CA GLU A 147 -12.80 10.39 1.58
C GLU A 147 -12.48 11.21 0.32
N VAL A 148 -11.37 10.87 -0.36
CA VAL A 148 -10.99 11.55 -1.60
C VAL A 148 -12.08 11.30 -2.63
N SER A 149 -12.87 12.34 -2.90
CA SER A 149 -13.96 12.30 -3.87
C SER A 149 -13.44 11.79 -5.22
N PRO A 150 -14.12 10.80 -5.84
CA PRO A 150 -13.79 10.37 -7.19
C PRO A 150 -13.83 11.57 -8.13
N SER A 151 -12.98 11.58 -9.16
CA SER A 151 -12.97 12.65 -10.15
C SER A 151 -14.38 12.88 -10.69
N SER A 152 -15.02 13.99 -10.31
CA SER A 152 -16.31 14.38 -10.85
C SER A 152 -16.11 15.03 -12.21
N ASP A 153 -16.98 14.73 -13.18
CA ASP A 153 -17.03 15.47 -14.45
C ASP A 153 -17.26 16.98 -14.20
N GLU A 154 -17.80 17.33 -13.03
CA GLU A 154 -17.94 18.70 -12.54
C GLU A 154 -16.61 19.45 -12.37
N ARG A 155 -15.49 18.74 -12.16
CA ARG A 155 -14.14 19.34 -12.13
C ARG A 155 -13.59 19.68 -13.52
N LEU A 156 -14.14 19.11 -14.58
CA LEU A 156 -13.70 19.48 -15.93
C LEU A 156 -14.12 20.92 -16.19
N ASP A 157 -13.12 21.75 -16.49
CA ASP A 157 -13.34 23.12 -16.90
C ASP A 157 -14.29 23.16 -18.10
N LYS A 158 -15.13 24.19 -18.17
CA LYS A 158 -16.14 24.34 -19.20
C LYS A 158 -15.52 24.24 -20.59
N ALA A 159 -14.32 24.80 -20.78
CA ALA A 159 -13.55 24.71 -22.02
C ALA A 159 -13.24 23.26 -22.45
N VAL A 160 -12.95 22.37 -21.50
CA VAL A 160 -12.66 20.95 -21.78
C VAL A 160 -13.94 20.19 -22.14
N ARG A 161 -15.05 20.49 -21.46
CA ARG A 161 -16.36 19.91 -21.81
C ARG A 161 -16.83 20.36 -23.19
N ASP A 162 -16.66 21.65 -23.49
CA ASP A 162 -16.98 22.23 -24.79
C ASP A 162 -16.12 21.59 -25.89
N TRP A 163 -14.82 21.38 -25.64
CA TRP A 163 -13.93 20.68 -26.58
C TRP A 163 -14.34 19.21 -26.81
N LEU A 164 -14.64 18.44 -25.75
CA LEU A 164 -15.11 17.06 -25.89
C LEU A 164 -16.47 16.97 -26.62
N ALA A 165 -17.34 17.96 -26.41
CA ALA A 165 -18.64 18.05 -27.08
C ALA A 165 -18.53 18.33 -28.59
N LEU A 166 -17.40 18.86 -29.07
CA LEU A 166 -17.05 18.98 -30.50
C LEU A 166 -16.67 17.63 -31.12
N GLY A 167 -16.63 16.55 -30.34
CA GLY A 167 -16.38 15.19 -30.82
C GLY A 167 -17.34 14.76 -31.95
N PRO A 168 -16.97 13.70 -32.69
CA PRO A 168 -17.54 13.34 -34.00
C PRO A 168 -19.03 12.98 -34.02
N GLY A 169 -19.71 12.98 -32.86
CA GLY A 169 -21.14 12.68 -32.73
C GLY A 169 -22.08 13.77 -33.23
N LYS A 170 -21.67 15.04 -33.30
CA LYS A 170 -22.59 16.16 -33.62
C LYS A 170 -22.42 16.76 -35.02
N LYS A 171 -21.20 16.86 -35.56
CA LYS A 171 -20.92 17.23 -36.97
C LYS A 171 -19.46 16.93 -37.31
N ARG A 172 -19.22 16.07 -38.31
CA ARG A 172 -17.87 15.95 -38.89
C ARG A 172 -17.55 17.25 -39.63
N PRO A 173 -16.31 17.76 -39.57
CA PRO A 173 -15.92 18.90 -40.39
C PRO A 173 -16.11 18.53 -41.87
N SER A 174 -16.46 19.51 -42.70
CA SER A 174 -16.84 19.31 -44.11
C SER A 174 -15.73 18.70 -44.97
N ASN A 175 -14.49 18.74 -44.50
CA ASN A 175 -13.33 18.14 -45.14
C ASN A 175 -13.04 16.68 -44.72
N ASP A 176 -13.86 16.08 -43.84
CA ASP A 176 -13.70 14.68 -43.43
C ASP A 176 -14.43 13.75 -44.43
N THR A 177 -13.66 13.16 -45.34
CA THR A 177 -14.13 12.27 -46.42
C THR A 177 -14.20 10.79 -46.02
N ARG A 178 -13.85 10.43 -44.78
CA ARG A 178 -13.83 9.03 -44.32
C ARG A 178 -15.25 8.46 -44.24
N LYS A 179 -15.43 7.19 -44.63
CA LYS A 179 -16.74 6.50 -44.54
C LYS A 179 -17.25 6.47 -43.09
N LYS A 180 -18.56 6.59 -42.91
CA LYS A 180 -19.20 6.58 -41.59
C LYS A 180 -19.47 5.12 -41.22
N GLY A 181 -18.74 4.56 -40.26
CA GLY A 181 -19.11 3.28 -39.63
C GLY A 181 -18.21 2.06 -39.85
N GLU A 182 -16.98 2.18 -40.33
CA GLU A 182 -16.01 1.08 -40.15
C GLU A 182 -15.37 1.21 -38.77
N LYS A 183 -15.80 0.32 -37.86
CA LYS A 183 -15.03 -0.06 -36.68
C LYS A 183 -14.00 -1.11 -37.10
#